data_AF-A0A8T6V013-F1
#
_entry.id   AF-A0A8T6V013-F1
#
_cell.length_a   1.000
_cell.length_b   1.000
_cell.length_c   1.000
_cell.angle_alpha   90.00
_cell.angle_beta   90.00
_cell.angle_gamma   90.00
#
_symmetry.space_group_name_H-M   'P 1'
#
loop_
_entity.id
_entity.type
_entity.pdbx_description
1 polymer ?
#
loop_
_entity_poly.entity_id
_entity_poly.type
_entity_poly.pdbx_seq_one_letter_code
_entity_poly.pdbx_strand_id
1 'polypeptide(L)'
;MTRPDYIQKKVDELSGEGRIAKEGYEERELKKTDQGRKFREHLQKDEQKAMDKHGEAVCYGCLKKDFALSTLLYCCSDCMRKRGTVALYAIVTRKPAEQVCDFCGRWQKPFDTFQINCSMCNTCMHRVHVFHSEYKKAGGRKSNPFVRRMRKKYGKDYKKILGNGSRTIGI
;
A
#
# COMPACT_ATOMS: atom_id res chain seq x y z
N MET A 1 31.41 -29.24 -3.19
CA MET A 1 30.80 -28.24 -2.30
C MET A 1 29.69 -28.92 -1.53
N THR A 2 29.74 -28.88 -0.20
CA THR A 2 28.65 -29.43 0.61
C THR A 2 27.48 -28.43 0.62
N ARG A 3 26.26 -28.92 0.83
CA ARG A 3 25.02 -28.11 0.81
C ARG A 3 25.06 -26.87 1.74
N PRO A 4 25.75 -26.88 2.90
CA PRO A 4 25.98 -25.70 3.73
C PRO A 4 26.80 -24.61 3.04
N ASP A 5 27.84 -24.97 2.28
CA ASP A 5 28.76 -24.02 1.63
C ASP A 5 28.06 -23.21 0.51
N TYR A 6 27.09 -23.81 -0.17
CA TYR A 6 26.29 -23.14 -1.19
C TYR A 6 25.31 -22.12 -0.58
N ILE A 7 24.75 -22.42 0.58
CA ILE A 7 23.84 -21.52 1.28
C ILE A 7 24.62 -20.33 1.82
N GLN A 8 25.79 -20.55 2.43
CA GLN A 8 26.63 -19.47 2.92
C GLN A 8 27.11 -18.58 1.78
N LYS A 9 27.56 -19.15 0.66
CA LYS A 9 27.97 -18.36 -0.51
C LYS A 9 26.81 -17.56 -1.13
N LYS A 10 25.59 -18.10 -1.13
CA LYS A 10 24.39 -17.34 -1.55
C LYS A 10 23.99 -16.26 -0.55
N VAL A 11 24.15 -16.51 0.74
CA VAL A 11 23.94 -15.50 1.78
C VAL A 11 24.99 -14.41 1.64
N ASP A 12 26.25 -14.72 1.34
CA ASP A 12 27.33 -13.75 1.13
C ASP A 12 27.15 -12.96 -0.19
N GLU A 13 26.61 -13.60 -1.25
CA GLU A 13 26.20 -12.94 -2.50
C GLU A 13 24.95 -12.06 -2.31
N LEU A 14 24.03 -12.44 -1.42
CA LEU A 14 22.83 -11.67 -1.06
C LEU A 14 23.11 -10.62 0.04
N SER A 15 24.16 -10.80 0.83
CA SER A 15 24.67 -9.88 1.85
C SER A 15 25.58 -8.83 1.22
N GLY A 16 25.34 -8.49 -0.04
CA GLY A 16 25.60 -7.15 -0.56
C GLY A 16 24.74 -6.11 0.17
N GLU A 17 24.88 -6.05 1.51
CA GLU A 17 24.23 -5.19 2.50
C GLU A 17 24.52 -3.69 2.30
N GLY A 18 24.82 -3.28 1.08
CA GLY A 18 25.13 -1.91 0.73
C GLY A 18 24.86 -1.51 -0.73
N ARG A 19 24.45 -2.40 -1.64
CA ARG A 19 24.20 -1.99 -3.05
C ARG A 19 22.73 -1.70 -3.33
N ILE A 20 21.82 -2.62 -3.04
CA ILE A 20 20.38 -2.42 -3.29
C ILE A 20 19.83 -1.24 -2.45
N ALA A 21 20.36 -1.04 -1.24
CA ALA A 21 19.99 0.07 -0.38
C ALA A 21 20.60 1.41 -0.84
N LYS A 22 21.88 1.44 -1.24
CA LYS A 22 22.65 2.67 -1.47
C LYS A 22 22.52 3.19 -2.91
N GLU A 23 22.65 2.32 -3.92
CA GLU A 23 22.40 2.67 -5.33
C GLU A 23 20.94 3.09 -5.51
N GLY A 24 20.00 2.38 -4.88
CA GLY A 24 18.59 2.75 -4.86
C GLY A 24 18.29 4.02 -4.07
N TYR A 25 19.13 4.47 -3.13
CA TYR A 25 18.95 5.73 -2.40
C TYR A 25 19.47 6.91 -3.21
N GLU A 26 20.69 6.79 -3.76
CA GLU A 26 21.36 7.83 -4.55
C GLU A 26 20.62 8.08 -5.88
N GLU A 27 20.18 7.02 -6.56
CA GLU A 27 19.39 7.14 -7.80
C GLU A 27 17.98 7.73 -7.56
N ARG A 28 17.41 7.51 -6.36
CA ARG A 28 16.17 8.17 -5.91
C ARG A 28 16.39 9.61 -5.45
N GLU A 29 17.58 10.00 -5.01
CA GLU A 29 17.94 11.38 -4.69
C GLU A 29 18.08 12.23 -5.94
N LEU A 30 18.71 11.69 -6.99
CA LEU A 30 19.00 12.37 -8.26
C LEU A 30 17.76 12.73 -9.09
N LYS A 31 16.58 12.18 -8.76
CA LYS A 31 15.30 12.44 -9.47
C LYS A 31 14.24 13.13 -8.60
N LYS A 32 14.60 13.74 -7.46
CA LYS A 32 13.61 14.43 -6.62
C LYS A 32 13.30 15.81 -7.20
N THR A 33 12.03 16.05 -7.52
CA THR A 33 11.53 17.42 -7.62
C THR A 33 11.73 18.11 -6.26
N ASP A 34 12.03 19.41 -6.27
CA ASP A 34 12.23 20.19 -5.03
C ASP A 34 11.07 20.03 -4.03
N GLN A 35 9.84 19.89 -4.55
CA GLN A 35 8.65 19.60 -3.75
C GLN A 35 8.72 18.25 -3.04
N GLY A 36 9.17 17.20 -3.74
CA GLY A 36 9.35 15.87 -3.15
C GLY A 36 10.42 15.85 -2.06
N ARG A 37 11.50 16.64 -2.23
CA ARG A 37 12.53 16.82 -1.20
C ARG A 37 11.97 17.50 0.04
N LYS A 38 11.31 18.67 -0.12
CA LYS A 38 10.67 19.41 0.98
C LYS A 38 9.63 18.59 1.74
N PHE A 39 8.81 17.83 1.01
CA PHE A 39 7.79 16.96 1.62
C PHE A 39 8.42 15.86 2.47
N ARG A 40 9.49 15.23 1.97
CA ARG A 40 10.21 14.19 2.72
C ARG A 40 10.89 14.77 3.97
N GLU A 41 11.54 15.92 3.85
CA GLU A 41 12.15 16.62 4.99
C GLU A 41 11.11 16.94 6.06
N HIS A 42 9.91 17.40 5.66
CA HIS A 42 8.82 17.66 6.60
C HIS A 42 8.36 16.37 7.31
N LEU A 43 8.20 15.27 6.59
CA LEU A 43 7.85 13.97 7.19
C LEU A 43 8.90 13.45 8.17
N GLN A 44 10.19 13.62 7.85
CA GLN A 44 11.29 13.15 8.70
C GLN A 44 11.52 14.01 9.94
N LYS A 45 10.97 15.23 10.00
CA LYS A 45 10.97 16.07 11.22
C LYS A 45 9.92 15.62 12.24
N ASP A 46 8.90 14.86 11.82
CA ASP A 46 7.87 14.33 12.70
C ASP A 46 8.31 12.96 13.24
N GLU A 47 8.65 12.88 14.53
CA GLU A 47 9.16 11.64 15.16
C GLU A 47 8.25 10.42 14.96
N GLN A 48 6.95 10.64 14.81
CA GLN A 48 5.97 9.57 14.65
C GLN A 48 5.88 9.05 13.20
N LYS A 49 6.39 9.82 12.25
CA LYS A 49 6.40 9.51 10.81
C LYS A 49 7.81 9.27 10.27
N ALA A 50 8.83 9.73 11.00
CA ALA A 50 10.21 9.51 10.68
C ALA A 50 10.50 8.01 10.60
N MET A 51 11.33 7.65 9.62
CA MET A 51 11.85 6.31 9.48
C MET A 51 13.34 6.43 9.72
N ASP A 52 13.85 5.72 10.72
CA ASP A 52 15.26 5.83 11.05
C ASP A 52 16.16 5.11 10.03
N LYS A 53 17.47 5.28 10.19
CA LYS A 53 18.48 4.69 9.30
C LYS A 53 18.47 3.15 9.27
N HIS A 54 17.83 2.52 10.25
CA HIS A 54 17.69 1.06 10.35
C HIS A 54 16.36 0.57 9.75
N GLY A 55 15.53 1.48 9.23
CA GLY A 55 14.23 1.17 8.67
C GLY A 55 13.13 0.96 9.72
N GLU A 56 13.37 1.36 10.98
CA GLU A 56 12.31 1.32 11.99
C GLU A 56 11.41 2.55 11.87
N ALA A 57 10.11 2.34 11.96
CA ALA A 57 9.12 3.40 12.03
C ALA A 57 7.91 2.93 12.84
N VAL A 58 7.06 3.87 13.25
CA VAL A 58 5.76 3.52 13.86
C VAL A 58 4.87 2.89 12.79
N CYS A 59 4.38 1.67 13.02
CA CYS A 59 3.51 0.97 12.09
C CYS A 59 2.07 1.50 12.16
N TYR A 60 1.47 1.85 11.03
CA TYR A 60 0.08 2.33 10.96
C TYR A 60 -0.97 1.27 11.32
N GLY A 61 -0.64 -0.01 11.14
CA GLY A 61 -1.54 -1.11 11.47
C GLY A 61 -1.69 -1.37 12.97
N CYS A 62 -0.58 -1.32 13.73
CA CYS A 62 -0.54 -1.70 15.14
C CYS A 62 0.00 -0.64 16.10
N LEU A 63 0.43 0.52 15.58
CA LEU A 63 1.02 1.65 16.33
C LEU A 63 2.27 1.32 17.16
N LYS A 64 2.93 0.20 16.86
CA LYS A 64 4.23 -0.16 17.46
C LYS A 64 5.37 0.31 16.57
N LYS A 65 6.50 0.71 17.16
CA LYS A 65 7.75 0.92 16.44
C LYS A 65 8.35 -0.45 16.10
N ASP A 66 8.63 -0.69 14.83
CA ASP A 66 9.17 -1.95 14.31
C ASP A 66 9.81 -1.67 12.94
N PHE A 67 10.53 -2.64 12.38
CA PHE A 67 10.99 -2.58 10.99
C PHE A 67 9.78 -2.46 10.06
N ALA A 68 9.71 -1.34 9.34
CA ALA A 68 8.53 -0.96 8.58
C ALA A 68 8.89 -0.55 7.16
N LEU A 69 7.98 -0.86 6.23
CA LEU A 69 8.07 -0.43 4.85
C LEU A 69 6.98 0.60 4.57
N SER A 70 7.33 1.63 3.78
CA SER A 70 6.34 2.55 3.22
C SER A 70 5.54 1.83 2.13
N THR A 71 4.21 1.88 2.21
CA THR A 71 3.31 1.20 1.28
C THR A 71 2.08 2.04 0.99
N LEU A 72 1.40 1.72 -0.12
CA LEU A 72 0.13 2.33 -0.51
C LEU A 72 -1.02 1.36 -0.23
N LEU A 73 -1.99 1.81 0.57
CA LEU A 73 -3.15 1.01 0.97
C LEU A 73 -4.45 1.78 0.76
N TYR A 74 -5.56 1.06 0.69
CA TYR A 74 -6.92 1.60 0.70
C TYR A 74 -7.51 1.55 2.10
N CYS A 75 -7.85 2.71 2.64
CA CYS A 75 -8.43 2.86 3.98
C CYS A 75 -9.77 3.59 3.91
N CYS A 76 -10.79 3.08 4.61
CA CYS A 76 -12.07 3.77 4.74
C CYS A 76 -12.01 4.86 5.82
N SER A 77 -12.92 5.82 5.76
CA SER A 77 -13.03 6.92 6.73
C SER A 77 -13.11 6.41 8.18
N ASP A 78 -13.89 5.37 8.45
CA ASP A 78 -14.03 4.77 9.78
C ASP A 78 -12.72 4.17 10.31
N CYS A 79 -12.00 3.39 9.48
CA CYS A 79 -10.72 2.79 9.86
C CYS A 79 -9.66 3.87 10.08
N MET A 80 -9.67 4.91 9.24
CA MET A 80 -8.77 6.04 9.38
C MET A 80 -9.04 6.81 10.67
N ARG A 81 -10.31 7.06 11.03
CA ARG A 81 -10.68 7.68 12.31
C ARG A 81 -10.23 6.85 13.52
N LYS A 82 -10.38 5.52 13.46
CA LYS A 82 -9.97 4.63 14.55
C LYS A 82 -8.45 4.55 14.74
N ARG A 83 -7.68 4.71 13.67
CA ARG A 83 -6.20 4.62 13.69
C ARG A 83 -5.52 5.96 13.91
N GLY A 84 -6.21 7.05 13.59
CA GLY A 84 -5.64 8.39 13.60
C GLY A 84 -4.66 8.60 12.43
N THR A 85 -3.79 9.59 12.60
CA THR A 85 -2.86 10.10 11.57
C THR A 85 -1.38 9.97 11.96
N VAL A 86 -1.10 9.36 13.11
CA VAL A 86 0.24 9.23 13.72
C VAL A 86 1.26 8.65 12.75
N ALA A 87 1.00 7.46 12.22
CA ALA A 87 1.88 6.77 11.26
C ALA A 87 1.41 6.91 9.80
N LEU A 88 0.57 7.92 9.52
CA LEU A 88 0.07 8.21 8.18
C LEU A 88 0.97 9.25 7.53
N TYR A 89 1.61 8.91 6.41
CA TYR A 89 2.47 9.85 5.68
C TYR A 89 1.66 10.81 4.84
N ALA A 90 0.70 10.30 4.07
CA ALA A 90 -0.13 11.12 3.20
C ALA A 90 -1.45 10.43 2.86
N ILE A 91 -2.47 11.25 2.61
CA ILE A 91 -3.63 10.85 1.81
C ILE A 91 -3.28 11.20 0.36
N VAL A 92 -3.12 10.18 -0.48
CA VAL A 92 -2.74 10.35 -1.89
C VAL A 92 -3.93 10.80 -2.71
N THR A 93 -5.05 10.10 -2.59
CA THR A 93 -6.26 10.43 -3.35
C THR A 93 -7.50 9.79 -2.73
N ARG A 94 -8.65 10.43 -2.93
CA ARG A 94 -9.97 9.90 -2.57
C ARG A 94 -10.52 9.11 -3.75
N LYS A 95 -10.91 7.85 -3.54
CA LYS A 95 -11.37 6.97 -4.61
C LYS A 95 -12.86 7.18 -4.90
N PRO A 96 -13.24 7.53 -6.15
CA PRO A 96 -14.62 7.81 -6.51
C PRO A 96 -15.46 6.54 -6.67
N ALA A 97 -14.85 5.38 -6.91
CA ALA A 97 -15.55 4.12 -7.07
C ALA A 97 -15.65 3.35 -5.74
N GLU A 98 -16.60 2.41 -5.64
CA GLU A 98 -16.62 1.43 -4.55
C GLU A 98 -15.30 0.65 -4.52
N GLN A 99 -14.61 0.68 -3.38
CA GLN A 99 -13.35 -0.03 -3.14
C GLN A 99 -13.48 -0.87 -1.87
N VAL A 100 -12.60 -1.87 -1.72
CA VAL A 100 -12.47 -2.60 -0.45
C VAL A 100 -11.43 -1.92 0.41
N CYS A 101 -11.75 -1.75 1.70
CA CYS A 101 -10.80 -1.27 2.69
C CYS A 101 -9.86 -2.40 3.12
N ASP A 102 -8.54 -2.17 3.06
CA ASP A 102 -7.51 -3.15 3.37
C ASP A 102 -7.44 -3.51 4.87
N PHE A 103 -8.09 -2.73 5.74
CA PHE A 103 -8.09 -2.96 7.17
C PHE A 103 -9.33 -3.69 7.70
N CYS A 104 -10.52 -3.36 7.17
CA CYS A 104 -11.76 -4.02 7.60
C CYS A 104 -12.30 -5.05 6.61
N GLY A 105 -11.72 -5.14 5.41
CA GLY A 105 -12.13 -6.09 4.37
C GLY A 105 -13.51 -5.83 3.76
N ARG A 106 -14.16 -4.71 4.10
CA ARG A 106 -15.52 -4.38 3.63
C ARG A 106 -15.48 -3.49 2.40
N TRP A 107 -16.38 -3.74 1.46
CA TRP A 107 -16.69 -2.81 0.37
C TRP A 107 -17.26 -1.51 0.94
N GLN A 108 -16.68 -0.40 0.54
CA GLN A 108 -17.09 0.93 0.95
C GLN A 108 -17.87 1.62 -0.16
N LYS A 109 -18.67 2.60 0.25
CA LYS A 109 -19.40 3.45 -0.68
C LYS A 109 -18.44 4.26 -1.55
N PRO A 110 -18.89 4.70 -2.74
CA PRO A 110 -18.18 5.71 -3.54
C PRO A 110 -17.72 6.88 -2.67
N PHE A 111 -16.51 7.37 -2.91
CA PHE A 111 -15.92 8.49 -2.17
C PHE A 111 -15.69 8.23 -0.67
N ASP A 112 -15.82 7.01 -0.15
CA ASP A 112 -15.55 6.73 1.27
C ASP A 112 -14.22 6.00 1.52
N THR A 113 -13.48 5.70 0.44
CA THR A 113 -12.15 5.08 0.51
C THR A 113 -11.08 6.05 0.05
N PHE A 114 -9.98 6.07 0.78
CA PHE A 114 -8.79 6.86 0.50
C PHE A 114 -7.64 5.93 0.17
N GLN A 115 -6.86 6.29 -0.85
CA GLN A 115 -5.52 5.74 -1.01
C GLN A 115 -4.58 6.51 -0.10
N ILE A 116 -3.96 5.79 0.82
CA ILE A 116 -3.06 6.34 1.82
C ILE A 116 -1.65 5.81 1.59
N ASN A 117 -0.66 6.61 1.95
CA ASN A 117 0.73 6.18 2.13
C ASN A 117 1.03 6.12 3.63
N CYS A 118 1.51 4.98 4.10
CA CYS A 118 1.84 4.76 5.50
C CYS A 118 2.96 3.74 5.68
N SER A 119 3.61 3.75 6.85
CA SER A 119 4.52 2.71 7.32
C SER A 119 3.76 1.48 7.81
N MET A 120 4.19 0.29 7.42
CA MET A 120 3.62 -0.97 7.87
C MET A 120 4.73 -1.96 8.24
N CYS A 121 4.65 -2.55 9.43
CA CYS A 121 5.55 -3.63 9.84
C CYS A 121 5.26 -4.92 9.08
N ASN A 122 6.23 -5.84 9.07
CA ASN A 122 6.12 -7.13 8.37
C ASN A 122 4.86 -7.91 8.75
N THR A 123 4.51 -7.94 10.04
CA THR A 123 3.31 -8.64 10.53
C THR A 123 2.02 -8.03 9.96
N CYS A 124 1.90 -6.70 9.97
CA CYS A 124 0.70 -6.03 9.45
C CYS A 124 0.63 -6.13 7.92
N MET A 125 1.78 -6.03 7.22
CA MET A 125 1.86 -6.26 5.78
C MET A 125 1.43 -7.68 5.40
N HIS A 126 1.84 -8.69 6.17
CA HIS A 126 1.43 -10.06 5.93
C HIS A 126 -0.09 -10.23 6.05
N ARG A 127 -0.73 -9.60 7.05
CA ARG A 127 -2.21 -9.63 7.19
C ARG A 127 -2.91 -9.03 5.97
N VAL A 128 -2.43 -7.89 5.47
CA VAL A 128 -2.96 -7.28 4.24
C VAL A 128 -2.75 -8.20 3.03
N HIS A 129 -1.58 -8.84 2.93
CA HIS A 129 -1.28 -9.78 1.85
C HIS A 129 -2.22 -10.99 1.85
N VAL A 130 -2.45 -11.59 3.02
CA VAL A 130 -3.41 -12.69 3.20
C VAL A 130 -4.80 -12.25 2.77
N PHE A 131 -5.25 -11.08 3.26
CA PHE A 131 -6.52 -10.50 2.86
C PHE A 131 -6.63 -10.29 1.34
N HIS A 132 -5.61 -9.76 0.68
CA HIS A 132 -5.60 -9.59 -0.78
C HIS A 132 -5.63 -10.93 -1.52
N SER A 133 -4.95 -11.95 -0.99
CA SER A 133 -4.97 -13.30 -1.55
C SER A 133 -6.38 -13.91 -1.47
N GLU A 134 -7.03 -13.82 -0.32
CA GLU A 134 -8.41 -14.27 -0.10
C GLU A 134 -9.40 -13.48 -0.97
N TYR A 135 -9.25 -12.16 -1.04
CA TYR A 135 -10.07 -11.29 -1.89
C TYR A 135 -9.97 -11.70 -3.36
N LYS A 136 -8.76 -11.99 -3.86
CA LYS A 136 -8.56 -12.48 -5.24
C LYS A 136 -9.24 -13.83 -5.46
N LYS A 137 -9.10 -14.77 -4.51
CA LYS A 137 -9.77 -16.09 -4.54
C LYS A 137 -11.30 -15.96 -4.57
N ALA A 138 -11.85 -15.00 -3.82
CA ALA A 138 -13.29 -14.70 -3.80
C ALA A 138 -13.81 -13.95 -5.06
N GLY A 139 -12.99 -13.84 -6.12
CA GLY A 139 -13.37 -13.22 -7.40
C GLY A 139 -12.87 -11.78 -7.57
N GLY A 140 -12.20 -11.21 -6.56
CA GLY A 140 -11.57 -9.89 -6.62
C GLY A 140 -12.52 -8.80 -7.11
N ARG A 141 -12.08 -7.99 -8.08
CA ARG A 141 -12.92 -6.91 -8.63
C ARG A 141 -14.23 -7.39 -9.28
N LYS A 142 -14.35 -8.68 -9.64
CA LYS A 142 -15.60 -9.24 -10.19
C LYS A 142 -16.68 -9.38 -9.12
N SER A 143 -16.30 -9.48 -7.83
CA SER A 143 -17.23 -9.56 -6.71
C SER A 143 -17.71 -8.19 -6.21
N ASN A 144 -17.24 -7.10 -6.82
CA ASN A 144 -17.63 -5.72 -6.52
C ASN A 144 -19.18 -5.56 -6.53
N PRO A 145 -19.79 -5.01 -5.46
CA PRO A 145 -21.24 -4.85 -5.35
C PRO A 145 -21.86 -4.04 -6.50
N PHE A 146 -21.24 -2.93 -6.90
CA PHE A 146 -21.65 -2.17 -8.09
C PHE A 146 -21.65 -3.06 -9.33
N VAL A 147 -20.57 -3.80 -9.59
CA VAL A 147 -20.48 -4.71 -10.74
C VAL A 147 -21.59 -5.79 -10.69
N ARG A 148 -21.87 -6.33 -9.51
CA ARG A 148 -22.95 -7.32 -9.30
C ARG A 148 -24.32 -6.73 -9.58
N ARG A 149 -24.62 -5.52 -9.06
CA ARG A 149 -25.90 -4.82 -9.31
C ARG A 149 -26.09 -4.53 -10.80
N MET A 150 -25.04 -4.05 -11.47
CA MET A 150 -25.09 -3.72 -12.89
C MET A 150 -25.28 -4.95 -13.77
N ARG A 151 -24.60 -6.07 -13.45
CA ARG A 151 -24.85 -7.35 -14.13
C ARG A 151 -26.27 -7.88 -13.92
N LYS A 152 -26.84 -7.70 -12.72
CA LYS A 152 -28.21 -8.12 -12.44
C LYS A 152 -29.22 -7.30 -13.24
N LYS A 153 -29.01 -5.99 -13.36
CA LYS A 153 -29.95 -5.08 -14.03
C LYS A 153 -29.84 -5.10 -15.55
N TYR A 154 -28.62 -5.18 -16.08
CA TYR A 154 -28.33 -4.98 -17.51
C TYR A 154 -27.69 -6.20 -18.18
N GLY A 155 -27.63 -7.34 -17.49
CA GLY A 155 -27.06 -8.57 -18.04
C GLY A 155 -25.60 -8.43 -18.46
N LYS A 156 -25.24 -9.03 -19.60
CA LYS A 156 -23.88 -8.97 -20.17
C LYS A 156 -23.56 -7.61 -20.79
N ASP A 157 -24.57 -6.84 -21.16
CA ASP A 157 -24.42 -5.54 -21.84
C ASP A 157 -24.17 -4.37 -20.88
N TYR A 158 -24.15 -4.62 -19.56
CA TYR A 158 -23.84 -3.59 -18.56
C TYR A 158 -22.52 -2.85 -18.85
N LYS A 159 -21.53 -3.52 -19.44
CA LYS A 159 -20.26 -2.91 -19.84
C LYS A 159 -20.40 -1.97 -21.04
N LYS A 160 -21.30 -2.27 -21.97
CA LYS A 160 -21.54 -1.41 -23.14
C LYS A 160 -22.35 -0.18 -22.72
N ILE A 161 -23.33 -0.38 -21.84
CA ILE A 161 -24.23 0.67 -21.34
C ILE A 161 -23.50 1.68 -20.45
N LEU A 162 -22.57 1.21 -19.60
CA LEU A 162 -21.72 2.09 -18.81
C LEU A 162 -20.57 2.73 -19.62
N GLY A 163 -20.53 2.48 -20.94
CA GLY A 163 -19.37 2.71 -21.78
C GLY A 163 -18.21 1.80 -21.37
N ASN A 164 -17.21 1.65 -22.25
CA ASN A 164 -15.91 1.05 -21.90
C ASN A 164 -15.16 1.93 -20.86
N GLY A 165 -15.71 2.07 -19.65
CA GLY A 165 -15.27 2.91 -18.54
C GLY A 165 -14.07 2.35 -17.79
N SER A 166 -13.13 1.74 -18.51
CA SER A 166 -11.77 1.54 -18.06
C SER A 166 -10.80 2.04 -19.12
N ARG A 167 -10.93 3.31 -19.51
CA ARG A 167 -9.69 4.10 -19.48
C ARG A 167 -9.30 4.09 -18.01
N THR A 168 -8.33 3.26 -17.68
CA THR A 168 -7.39 3.50 -16.59
C THR A 168 -7.16 5.00 -16.53
N ILE A 169 -7.84 5.68 -15.59
CA ILE A 169 -7.39 6.99 -15.13
C ILE A 169 -6.14 6.65 -14.32
N GLY A 170 -5.04 6.44 -15.04
CA GLY A 170 -3.73 6.79 -14.55
C GLY A 170 -3.70 8.30 -14.60
N ILE A 171 -3.85 8.89 -13.42
CA ILE A 171 -3.08 9.98 -12.80
C ILE A 171 -3.46 9.93 -11.32
#